data_AF-A0A8J6G6L5-F1
#
_entry.id   AF-A0A8J6G6L5-F1
#
_cell.length_a   1.000
_cell.length_b   1.000
_cell.length_c   1.000
_cell.angle_alpha   90.00
_cell.angle_beta   90.00
_cell.angle_gamma   90.00
#
_symmetry.space_group_name_H-M   'P 1'
#
loop_
_entity.id
_entity.type
_entity.pdbx_description
1 polymer ?
#
loop_
_entity_poly.entity_id
_entity_poly.type
_entity_poly.pdbx_seq_one_letter_code
_entity_poly.pdbx_strand_id
1 'polypeptide(L)'
;TGQAKCTHLKRIKIASNKRSTWQTVPKNTGDYLQSVMESVILEILSKNIKGKEQIQYHLNCLKKRLLQQCGTLKVPARTLNYLTDVSNLLKIEKAQERANEEDMALLQNEIDKIVATTESMTENIQSLKNQIQILTNDVEEEEQKVKQEFHVDTNKVLSLPELSQKSLKAPILQKEILALIPNQNALLKDLVVLHNSASVTDMSAFIQEAYKKLDHS
;
A
#
# COMPACT_ATOMS: atom_id res chain seq x y z
N THR A 1 72.47 27.50 1.32
CA THR A 1 71.92 28.36 2.41
C THR A 1 70.67 29.06 1.91
N GLY A 2 69.50 28.42 2.08
CA GLY A 2 68.22 28.98 1.62
C GLY A 2 67.45 29.58 2.80
N GLN A 3 67.46 30.90 2.94
CA GLN A 3 66.60 31.61 3.88
C GLN A 3 65.18 31.69 3.29
N ALA A 4 64.26 30.92 3.87
CA ALA A 4 62.84 31.08 3.61
C ALA A 4 62.38 32.44 4.15
N LYS A 5 61.86 33.29 3.25
CA LYS A 5 61.28 34.60 3.57
C LYS A 5 60.08 34.40 4.50
N CYS A 6 60.22 34.84 5.75
CA CYS A 6 59.12 34.89 6.71
C CYS A 6 58.11 35.95 6.25
N THR A 7 56.92 35.50 5.83
CA THR A 7 55.81 36.35 5.42
C THR A 7 55.36 37.25 6.56
N HIS A 8 55.27 38.56 6.30
CA HIS A 8 54.86 39.60 7.25
C HIS A 8 53.54 39.29 7.97
N LEU A 9 53.62 38.85 9.22
CA LEU A 9 52.47 38.77 10.12
C LEU A 9 52.06 40.20 10.52
N LYS A 10 50.86 40.63 10.10
CA LYS A 10 50.26 41.89 10.57
C LYS A 10 50.07 41.83 12.09
N ARG A 11 50.93 42.54 12.82
CA ARG A 11 50.86 42.61 14.29
C ARG A 11 49.76 43.60 14.69
N ILE A 12 48.60 43.10 15.05
CA ILE A 12 47.49 43.93 15.55
C ILE A 12 47.89 44.49 16.92
N LYS A 13 48.09 45.80 17.00
CA LYS A 13 48.44 46.51 18.24
C LYS A 13 47.16 46.78 19.03
N ILE A 14 46.85 45.91 19.97
CA ILE A 14 45.70 46.07 20.87
C ILE A 14 46.12 46.96 22.04
N ALA A 15 45.35 47.99 22.34
CA ALA A 15 45.61 48.89 23.46
C ALA A 15 45.62 48.13 24.80
N SER A 16 46.58 48.44 25.67
CA SER A 16 46.82 47.70 26.92
C SER A 16 45.61 47.68 27.86
N ASN A 17 44.80 48.73 27.83
CA ASN A 17 43.55 48.85 28.60
C ASN A 17 42.46 47.85 28.18
N LYS A 18 42.49 47.32 26.96
CA LYS A 18 41.55 46.28 26.50
C LYS A 18 42.02 44.86 26.84
N ARG A 19 43.30 44.68 27.22
CA ARG A 19 43.87 43.39 27.64
C ARG A 19 43.65 43.08 29.12
N SER A 20 43.26 44.07 29.93
CA SER A 20 42.97 43.86 31.35
C SER A 20 41.67 43.07 31.59
N THR A 21 40.73 43.10 30.63
CA THR A 21 39.47 42.33 30.67
C THR A 21 39.60 40.91 30.10
N TRP A 22 40.79 40.50 29.69
CA TRP A 22 41.03 39.18 29.11
C TRP A 22 41.16 38.14 30.23
N GLN A 23 40.42 37.04 30.08
CA GLN A 23 40.43 35.94 31.02
C GLN A 23 41.37 34.83 30.52
N THR A 24 41.91 34.06 31.45
CA THR A 24 42.67 32.85 31.12
C THR A 24 41.73 31.84 30.45
N VAL A 25 42.25 31.04 29.52
CA VAL A 25 41.48 29.95 28.89
C VAL A 25 40.83 29.07 29.97
N PRO A 26 39.51 28.83 29.90
CA PRO A 26 38.83 27.99 30.87
C PRO A 26 39.33 26.53 30.82
N LYS A 27 39.37 25.85 31.97
CA LYS A 27 39.90 24.47 32.08
C LYS A 27 39.18 23.48 31.15
N ASN A 28 37.87 23.60 30.98
CA ASN A 28 37.06 22.75 30.09
C ASN A 28 37.56 22.75 28.62
N THR A 29 38.09 23.89 28.16
CA THR A 29 38.59 24.05 26.80
C THR A 29 39.96 23.40 26.69
N GLY A 30 40.75 23.43 27.77
CA GLY A 30 42.01 22.68 27.89
C GLY A 30 41.78 21.17 27.82
N ASP A 31 40.80 20.66 28.55
CA ASP A 31 40.45 19.23 28.56
C ASP A 31 39.95 18.76 27.18
N TYR A 32 39.11 19.57 26.52
CA TYR A 32 38.66 19.32 25.15
C TYR A 32 39.83 19.30 24.15
N LEU A 33 40.70 20.31 24.19
CA LEU A 33 41.89 20.38 23.33
C LEU A 33 42.82 19.19 23.56
N GLN A 34 42.98 18.77 24.81
CA GLN A 34 43.75 17.58 25.16
C GLN A 34 43.14 16.32 24.53
N SER A 35 41.82 16.13 24.66
CA SER A 35 41.11 15.00 24.07
C SER A 35 41.26 14.94 22.55
N VAL A 36 41.07 16.07 21.85
CA VAL A 36 41.26 16.15 20.39
C VAL A 36 42.70 15.82 20.00
N MET A 37 43.69 16.34 20.72
CA MET A 37 45.10 16.02 20.45
C MET A 37 45.40 14.54 20.67
N GLU A 38 44.83 13.93 21.70
CA GLU A 38 44.97 12.49 21.97
C GLU A 38 44.34 11.64 20.87
N SER A 39 43.17 12.03 20.35
CA SER A 39 42.54 11.38 19.19
C SER A 39 43.41 11.48 17.94
N VAL A 40 43.99 12.66 17.65
CA VAL A 40 44.88 12.84 16.48
C VAL A 40 46.16 12.04 16.63
N ILE A 41 46.74 11.99 17.83
CA ILE A 41 47.93 11.16 18.11
C ILE A 41 47.59 9.69 17.86
N LEU A 42 46.44 9.21 18.35
CA LEU A 42 45.99 7.83 18.15
C LEU A 42 45.80 7.52 16.65
N GLU A 43 45.19 8.44 15.90
CA GLU A 43 45.00 8.29 14.45
C GLU A 43 46.35 8.20 13.72
N ILE A 44 47.33 9.04 14.07
CA ILE A 44 48.67 9.00 13.48
C ILE A 44 49.38 7.67 13.80
N LEU A 45 49.27 7.19 15.04
CA LEU A 45 49.90 5.94 15.48
C LEU A 45 49.22 4.68 14.90
N SER A 46 47.93 4.79 14.53
CA SER A 46 47.18 3.70 13.88
C SER A 46 47.71 3.38 12.48
N LYS A 47 48.32 4.35 11.80
CA LYS A 47 48.90 4.19 10.45
C LYS A 47 50.16 3.32 10.52
N ASN A 48 50.48 2.61 9.43
CA ASN A 48 51.66 1.74 9.35
C ASN A 48 52.94 2.56 9.11
N ILE A 49 53.40 3.24 10.17
CA ILE A 49 54.57 4.12 10.18
C ILE A 49 55.72 3.45 10.95
N LYS A 50 56.95 3.52 10.44
CA LYS A 50 58.16 3.08 11.15
C LYS A 50 58.52 4.05 12.28
N GLY A 51 58.99 3.55 13.43
CA GLY A 51 59.44 4.40 14.54
C GLY A 51 58.30 5.02 15.38
N LYS A 52 57.20 4.29 15.57
CA LYS A 52 55.99 4.77 16.30
C LYS A 52 56.30 5.32 17.70
N GLU A 53 57.20 4.69 18.44
CA GLU A 53 57.57 5.11 19.79
C GLU A 53 58.20 6.50 19.83
N GLN A 54 59.11 6.79 18.88
CA GLN A 54 59.75 8.11 18.77
C GLN A 54 58.74 9.18 18.36
N ILE A 55 57.85 8.86 17.41
CA ILE A 55 56.77 9.75 16.98
C ILE A 55 55.82 10.05 18.14
N GLN A 56 55.40 9.02 18.90
CA GLN A 56 54.56 9.18 20.08
C GLN A 56 55.23 10.05 21.15
N TYR A 57 56.52 9.86 21.40
CA TYR A 57 57.28 10.69 22.34
C TYR A 57 57.27 12.17 21.91
N HIS A 58 57.62 12.45 20.66
CA HIS A 58 57.64 13.82 20.13
C HIS A 58 56.26 14.47 20.13
N LEU A 59 55.22 13.75 19.74
CA LEU A 59 53.84 14.25 19.75
C LEU A 59 53.35 14.53 21.18
N ASN A 60 53.71 13.70 22.15
CA ASN A 60 53.38 13.96 23.56
C ASN A 60 54.13 15.18 24.12
N CYS A 61 55.39 15.38 23.73
CA CYS A 61 56.13 16.60 24.08
C CYS A 61 55.47 17.85 23.49
N LEU A 62 55.05 17.79 22.23
CA LEU A 62 54.32 18.88 21.56
C LEU A 62 52.98 19.16 22.25
N LYS A 63 52.20 18.12 22.56
CA LYS A 63 50.95 18.21 23.32
C LYS A 63 51.15 18.97 24.63
N LYS A 64 52.12 18.55 25.45
CA LYS A 64 52.42 19.19 26.75
C LYS A 64 52.80 20.66 26.58
N ARG A 65 53.66 20.98 25.61
CA ARG A 65 54.10 22.36 25.34
C ARG A 65 52.94 23.26 24.90
N LEU A 66 52.10 22.76 24.01
CA LEU A 66 50.95 23.49 23.49
C LEU A 66 49.92 23.75 24.60
N LEU A 67 49.58 22.75 25.41
CA LEU A 67 48.66 22.91 26.53
C LEU A 67 49.19 23.92 27.56
N GLN A 68 50.49 23.93 27.84
CA GLN A 68 51.12 24.93 28.71
C GLN A 68 51.01 26.35 28.15
N GLN A 69 51.18 26.53 26.83
CA GLN A 69 50.99 27.82 26.17
C GLN A 69 49.52 28.25 26.20
N CYS A 70 48.58 27.34 25.96
CA CYS A 70 47.16 27.62 26.07
C CYS A 70 46.74 28.02 27.49
N GLY A 71 47.32 27.40 28.53
CA GLY A 71 47.04 27.73 29.93
C GLY A 71 47.56 29.11 30.37
N THR A 72 48.56 29.67 29.68
CA THR A 72 49.09 31.02 29.94
C THR A 72 48.51 32.08 29.02
N LEU A 73 47.76 31.66 27.99
CA LEU A 73 47.16 32.55 27.01
C LEU A 73 45.94 33.24 27.63
N LYS A 74 45.97 34.57 27.63
CA LYS A 74 44.79 35.39 27.94
C LYS A 74 43.97 35.56 26.67
N VAL A 75 42.67 35.35 26.76
CA VAL A 75 41.74 35.45 25.63
C VAL A 75 40.66 36.49 26.00
N PRO A 76 40.18 37.31 25.05
CA PRO A 76 39.05 38.20 25.30
C PRO A 76 37.88 37.44 25.93
N ALA A 77 37.35 37.94 27.04
CA ALA A 77 36.13 37.41 27.63
C ALA A 77 34.97 37.69 26.65
N ARG A 78 34.68 36.73 25.77
CA ARG A 78 33.41 36.72 25.04
C ARG A 78 32.36 36.23 26.01
N THR A 79 31.32 37.03 26.25
CA THR A 79 30.12 36.59 26.97
C THR A 79 29.56 35.38 26.24
N LEU A 80 29.64 34.21 26.87
CA LEU A 80 29.23 32.91 26.34
C LEU A 80 27.69 32.78 26.29
N ASN A 81 27.00 33.77 25.73
CA ASN A 81 25.54 33.75 25.55
C ASN A 81 25.09 32.49 24.78
N TYR A 82 25.96 31.99 23.89
CA TYR A 82 25.79 30.73 23.17
C TYR A 82 25.57 29.51 24.08
N LEU A 83 26.17 29.46 25.28
CA LEU A 83 25.96 28.31 26.18
C LEU A 83 24.57 28.33 26.83
N THR A 84 24.00 29.52 27.04
CA THR A 84 22.63 29.67 27.51
C THR A 84 21.64 29.23 26.43
N ASP A 85 21.93 29.54 25.17
CA ASP A 85 21.15 29.10 24.02
C ASP A 85 21.16 27.56 23.88
N VAL A 86 22.33 26.93 24.04
CA VAL A 86 22.47 25.46 24.05
C VAL A 86 21.72 24.83 25.23
N SER A 87 21.74 25.44 26.41
CA SER A 87 21.00 24.93 27.58
C SER A 87 19.49 25.01 27.38
N ASN A 88 18.99 26.07 26.75
CA ASN A 88 17.57 26.21 26.42
C ASN A 88 17.15 25.21 25.34
N LEU A 89 17.98 25.01 24.31
CA LEU A 89 17.74 24.01 23.27
C LEU A 89 17.63 22.61 23.88
N LEU A 90 18.54 22.23 24.77
CA LEU A 90 18.51 20.93 25.46
C LEU A 90 17.22 20.73 26.26
N LYS A 91 16.69 21.78 26.90
CA LYS A 91 15.42 21.69 27.64
C LYS A 91 14.22 21.47 26.72
N ILE A 92 14.20 22.15 25.58
CA ILE A 92 13.16 21.98 24.56
C ILE A 92 13.21 20.55 24.00
N GLU A 93 14.41 20.07 23.68
CA GLU A 93 14.59 18.72 23.13
C GLU A 93 14.17 17.63 24.12
N LYS A 94 14.51 17.77 25.41
CA LYS A 94 14.01 16.87 26.46
C LYS A 94 12.50 16.93 26.70
N ALA A 95 11.87 18.08 26.44
CA ALA A 95 10.42 18.18 26.51
C ALA A 95 9.77 17.47 25.33
N GLN A 96 10.33 17.64 24.13
CA GLN A 96 9.89 16.94 22.92
C GLN A 96 10.08 15.43 23.04
N GLU A 97 11.21 14.97 23.56
CA GLU A 97 11.50 13.55 23.78
C GLU A 97 10.43 12.89 24.66
N ARG A 98 10.05 13.53 25.78
CA ARG A 98 8.99 13.04 26.66
C ARG A 98 7.61 13.00 25.99
N ALA A 99 7.25 14.06 25.26
CA ALA A 99 5.99 14.08 24.51
C ALA A 99 5.94 12.97 23.45
N ASN A 100 7.05 12.76 22.73
CA ASN A 100 7.17 11.68 21.76
C ASN A 100 7.05 10.30 22.42
N GLU A 101 7.62 10.10 23.59
CA GLU A 101 7.53 8.83 24.33
C GLU A 101 6.08 8.53 24.75
N GLU A 102 5.34 9.54 25.21
CA GLU A 102 3.91 9.44 25.51
C GLU A 102 3.08 9.11 24.25
N ASP A 103 3.33 9.79 23.14
CA ASP A 103 2.66 9.54 21.85
C ASP A 103 2.96 8.12 21.33
N MET A 104 4.20 7.66 21.46
CA MET A 104 4.59 6.29 21.10
C MET A 104 3.85 5.25 21.95
N ALA A 105 3.68 5.50 23.24
CA ALA A 105 2.92 4.60 24.11
C ALA A 105 1.42 4.55 23.72
N LEU A 106 0.84 5.69 23.32
CA LEU A 106 -0.54 5.76 22.81
C LEU A 106 -0.69 4.96 21.51
N LEU A 107 0.23 5.12 20.57
CA LEU A 107 0.22 4.38 19.31
C LEU A 107 0.34 2.87 19.53
N GLN A 108 1.19 2.44 20.46
CA GLN A 108 1.31 1.01 20.79
C GLN A 108 -0.01 0.46 21.36
N ASN A 109 -0.68 1.21 22.25
CA ASN A 109 -1.97 0.81 22.79
C ASN A 109 -3.05 0.68 21.70
N GLU A 110 -3.06 1.59 20.73
CA GLU A 110 -3.99 1.53 19.59
C GLU A 110 -3.73 0.30 18.71
N ILE A 111 -2.46 -0.02 18.43
CA ILE A 111 -2.07 -1.23 17.72
C ILE A 111 -2.56 -2.47 18.46
N ASP A 112 -2.32 -2.56 19.77
CA ASP A 112 -2.72 -3.71 20.58
C ASP A 112 -4.25 -3.92 20.55
N LYS A 113 -5.03 -2.82 20.59
CA LYS A 113 -6.49 -2.87 20.44
C LYS A 113 -6.94 -3.37 19.07
N ILE A 114 -6.28 -2.90 18.01
CA ILE A 114 -6.60 -3.34 16.64
C ILE A 114 -6.26 -4.81 16.47
N VAL A 115 -5.12 -5.27 17.00
CA VAL A 115 -4.72 -6.68 16.98
C VAL A 115 -5.75 -7.55 17.70
N ALA A 116 -6.10 -7.22 18.94
CA ALA A 116 -7.10 -7.96 19.71
C ALA A 116 -8.46 -8.03 19.01
N THR A 117 -8.89 -6.91 18.39
CA THR A 117 -10.13 -6.87 17.60
C THR A 117 -10.05 -7.76 16.37
N THR A 118 -8.91 -7.74 15.66
CA THR A 118 -8.68 -8.54 14.46
C THR A 118 -8.63 -10.04 14.77
N GLU A 119 -8.01 -10.41 15.89
CA GLU A 119 -7.97 -11.78 16.40
C GLU A 119 -9.39 -12.28 16.70
N SER A 120 -10.17 -11.51 17.47
CA SER A 120 -11.58 -11.85 17.77
C SER A 120 -12.44 -11.97 16.50
N MET A 121 -12.27 -11.07 15.53
CA MET A 121 -12.96 -11.17 14.24
C MET A 121 -12.55 -12.43 13.46
N THR A 122 -11.28 -12.79 13.50
CA THR A 122 -10.76 -14.01 12.85
C THR A 122 -11.37 -15.26 13.46
N GLU A 123 -11.44 -15.34 14.79
CA GLU A 123 -12.11 -16.43 15.52
C GLU A 123 -13.59 -16.54 15.14
N ASN A 124 -14.29 -15.40 15.09
CA ASN A 124 -15.70 -15.35 14.67
C ASN A 124 -15.88 -15.84 13.23
N ILE A 125 -15.02 -15.43 12.29
CA ILE A 125 -15.04 -15.88 10.90
C ILE A 125 -14.83 -17.39 10.82
N GLN A 126 -13.87 -17.94 11.58
CA GLN A 126 -13.62 -19.38 11.62
C GLN A 126 -14.82 -20.16 12.18
N SER A 127 -15.44 -19.66 13.26
CA SER A 127 -16.65 -20.25 13.83
C SER A 127 -17.81 -20.27 12.83
N LEU A 128 -18.08 -19.15 12.17
CA LEU A 128 -19.12 -19.06 11.13
C LEU A 128 -18.83 -19.98 9.95
N LYS A 129 -17.57 -20.07 9.51
CA LYS A 129 -17.17 -21.00 8.44
C LYS A 129 -17.45 -22.45 8.83
N ASN A 130 -17.16 -22.83 10.07
CA ASN A 130 -17.45 -24.18 10.56
C ASN A 130 -18.97 -24.45 10.61
N GLN A 131 -19.77 -23.48 11.05
CA GLN A 131 -21.23 -23.60 11.05
C GLN A 131 -21.77 -23.76 9.62
N ILE A 132 -21.33 -22.93 8.68
CA ILE A 132 -21.73 -23.05 7.26
C ILE A 132 -21.38 -24.43 6.71
N GLN A 133 -20.19 -24.95 7.03
CA GLN A 133 -19.79 -26.29 6.60
C GLN A 133 -20.71 -27.38 7.15
N ILE A 134 -21.07 -27.30 8.43
CA ILE A 134 -22.00 -28.26 9.06
C ILE A 134 -23.37 -28.20 8.38
N LEU A 135 -23.96 -27.00 8.26
CA LEU A 135 -25.25 -26.82 7.60
C LEU A 135 -25.22 -27.29 6.13
N THR A 136 -24.12 -27.07 5.43
CA THR A 136 -23.96 -27.53 4.05
C THR A 136 -24.00 -29.06 3.96
N ASN A 137 -23.30 -29.74 4.86
CA ASN A 137 -23.31 -31.20 4.94
C ASN A 137 -24.71 -31.73 5.31
N ASP A 138 -25.38 -31.11 6.29
CA ASP A 138 -26.73 -31.51 6.72
C ASP A 138 -27.73 -31.36 5.57
N VAL A 139 -27.68 -30.25 4.83
CA VAL A 139 -28.54 -30.02 3.65
C VAL A 139 -28.24 -31.06 2.56
N GLU A 140 -26.98 -31.39 2.31
CA GLU A 140 -26.61 -32.41 1.34
C GLU A 140 -27.11 -33.81 1.74
N GLU A 141 -27.05 -34.17 3.03
CA GLU A 141 -27.58 -35.43 3.55
C GLU A 141 -29.11 -35.49 3.40
N GLU A 142 -29.83 -34.44 3.78
CA GLU A 142 -31.29 -34.37 3.63
C GLU A 142 -31.71 -34.40 2.15
N GLU A 143 -30.98 -33.71 1.26
CA GLU A 143 -31.21 -33.82 -0.18
C GLU A 143 -31.02 -35.25 -0.70
N GLN A 144 -30.01 -35.98 -0.20
CA GLN A 144 -29.80 -37.38 -0.57
C GLN A 144 -30.94 -38.28 -0.09
N LYS A 145 -31.44 -38.07 1.14
CA LYS A 145 -32.61 -38.79 1.68
C LYS A 145 -33.85 -38.53 0.82
N VAL A 146 -34.12 -37.28 0.47
CA VAL A 146 -35.25 -36.91 -0.42
C VAL A 146 -35.07 -37.56 -1.80
N LYS A 147 -33.88 -37.50 -2.40
CA LYS A 147 -33.62 -38.16 -3.69
C LYS A 147 -33.87 -39.68 -3.62
N GLN A 148 -33.54 -40.32 -2.50
CA GLN A 148 -33.74 -41.74 -2.27
C GLN A 148 -35.21 -42.10 -2.03
N GLU A 149 -35.94 -41.35 -1.20
CA GLU A 149 -37.37 -41.59 -0.91
C GLU A 149 -38.27 -41.33 -2.12
N PHE A 150 -37.95 -40.29 -2.90
CA PHE A 150 -38.81 -39.87 -4.01
C PHE A 150 -38.34 -40.37 -5.38
N HIS A 151 -37.26 -41.16 -5.46
CA HIS A 151 -36.64 -41.61 -6.72
C HIS A 151 -36.53 -40.48 -7.76
N VAL A 152 -36.20 -39.27 -7.31
CA VAL A 152 -36.15 -38.08 -8.17
C VAL A 152 -34.83 -38.12 -8.92
N ASP A 153 -34.83 -38.81 -10.05
CA ASP A 153 -33.83 -38.60 -11.08
C ASP A 153 -33.96 -37.13 -11.50
N THR A 154 -32.94 -36.34 -11.17
CA THR A 154 -32.91 -34.87 -11.27
C THR A 154 -33.20 -34.30 -12.66
N ASN A 155 -33.34 -35.17 -13.68
CA ASN A 155 -33.71 -34.83 -15.05
C ASN A 155 -35.21 -34.99 -15.39
N LYS A 156 -36.07 -35.46 -14.48
CA LYS A 156 -37.51 -35.57 -14.74
C LYS A 156 -38.33 -34.75 -13.75
N VAL A 157 -38.60 -33.50 -14.15
CA VAL A 157 -39.47 -32.54 -13.43
C VAL A 157 -40.88 -33.08 -13.20
N LEU A 158 -41.32 -34.10 -13.93
CA LEU A 158 -42.46 -34.94 -13.57
C LEU A 158 -42.16 -36.33 -14.11
N SER A 159 -42.39 -37.39 -13.31
CA SER A 159 -42.28 -38.80 -13.72
C SER A 159 -43.38 -39.19 -14.72
N LEU A 160 -43.58 -38.39 -15.76
CA LEU A 160 -44.54 -38.63 -16.82
C LEU A 160 -43.95 -39.65 -17.79
N PRO A 161 -44.78 -40.61 -18.27
CA PRO A 161 -44.39 -41.45 -19.40
C PRO A 161 -43.98 -40.58 -20.58
N GLU A 162 -42.82 -40.82 -21.17
CA GLU A 162 -42.37 -40.10 -22.36
C GLU A 162 -43.41 -40.28 -23.48
N LEU A 163 -44.06 -39.18 -23.87
CA LEU A 163 -44.99 -39.19 -24.98
C LEU A 163 -44.23 -39.56 -26.25
N SER A 164 -44.69 -40.61 -26.91
CA SER A 164 -44.10 -41.15 -28.14
C SER A 164 -43.83 -40.05 -29.17
N GLN A 165 -42.60 -39.98 -29.67
CA GLN A 165 -42.19 -39.06 -30.74
C GLN A 165 -43.03 -39.19 -32.02
N LYS A 166 -43.80 -40.28 -32.18
CA LYS A 166 -44.74 -40.45 -33.29
C LYS A 166 -45.93 -39.49 -33.22
N SER A 167 -46.34 -39.09 -32.01
CA SER A 167 -47.41 -38.10 -31.81
C SER A 167 -46.96 -36.68 -32.20
N LEU A 168 -45.70 -36.33 -31.87
CA LEU A 168 -45.12 -35.02 -32.18
C LEU A 168 -44.68 -34.85 -33.64
N LYS A 169 -44.47 -35.95 -34.38
CA LYS A 169 -44.05 -35.96 -35.78
C LYS A 169 -45.17 -36.39 -36.75
N ALA A 170 -46.43 -36.33 -36.33
CA ALA A 170 -47.54 -36.52 -37.27
C ALA A 170 -47.49 -35.40 -38.34
N PRO A 171 -47.53 -35.72 -39.65
CA PRO A 171 -47.68 -34.70 -40.67
C PRO A 171 -48.94 -33.88 -40.40
N ILE A 172 -48.84 -32.55 -40.41
CA ILE A 172 -50.01 -31.68 -40.35
C ILE A 172 -50.98 -32.06 -41.48
N LEU A 173 -52.29 -32.08 -41.21
CA LEU A 173 -53.35 -32.49 -42.14
C LEU A 173 -53.20 -31.89 -43.55
N GLN A 174 -52.71 -30.65 -43.63
CA GLN A 174 -52.42 -29.95 -44.88
C GLN A 174 -51.41 -30.70 -45.76
N LYS A 175 -50.37 -31.32 -45.18
CA LYS A 175 -49.39 -32.13 -45.92
C LYS A 175 -49.97 -33.44 -46.43
N GLU A 176 -50.87 -34.07 -45.68
CA GLU A 176 -51.58 -35.28 -46.15
C GLU A 176 -52.53 -34.96 -47.30
N ILE A 177 -53.32 -33.90 -47.17
CA ILE A 177 -54.24 -33.44 -48.22
C ILE A 177 -53.47 -33.09 -49.50
N LEU A 178 -52.34 -32.40 -49.38
CA LEU A 178 -51.50 -32.04 -50.53
C LEU A 178 -50.89 -33.27 -51.24
N ALA A 179 -50.54 -34.32 -50.49
CA ALA A 179 -50.00 -35.56 -51.06
C ALA A 179 -51.03 -36.39 -51.85
N LEU A 180 -52.33 -36.15 -51.63
CA LEU A 180 -53.43 -36.83 -52.33
C LEU A 180 -53.79 -36.18 -53.68
N ILE A 181 -53.28 -34.98 -53.99
CA ILE A 181 -53.66 -34.21 -55.18
C ILE A 181 -52.61 -34.38 -56.30
N PRO A 182 -52.96 -34.93 -57.47
CA PRO A 182 -52.07 -34.99 -58.63
C PRO A 182 -51.74 -33.56 -59.12
N ASN A 183 -50.47 -33.30 -59.44
CA ASN A 183 -49.97 -31.99 -59.89
C ASN A 183 -50.04 -30.86 -58.84
N GLN A 184 -49.77 -31.20 -57.57
CA GLN A 184 -49.70 -30.30 -56.41
C GLN A 184 -48.90 -29.00 -56.68
N ASN A 185 -47.75 -29.10 -57.33
CA ASN A 185 -46.85 -27.97 -57.52
C ASN A 185 -47.40 -26.93 -58.51
N ALA A 186 -48.21 -27.34 -59.50
CA ALA A 186 -48.87 -26.39 -60.40
C ALA A 186 -49.99 -25.66 -59.68
N LEU A 187 -50.82 -26.39 -58.91
CA LEU A 187 -51.90 -25.79 -58.12
C LEU A 187 -51.38 -24.80 -57.08
N LEU A 188 -50.25 -25.09 -56.43
CA LEU A 188 -49.63 -24.14 -55.50
C LEU A 188 -49.14 -22.87 -56.21
N LYS A 189 -48.60 -22.99 -57.43
CA LYS A 189 -48.20 -21.82 -58.23
C LYS A 189 -49.41 -20.99 -58.65
N ASP A 190 -50.46 -21.64 -59.13
CA ASP A 190 -51.69 -20.96 -59.54
C ASP A 190 -52.37 -20.28 -58.35
N LEU A 191 -52.38 -20.91 -57.17
CA LEU A 191 -52.90 -20.33 -55.94
C LEU A 191 -52.09 -19.09 -55.51
N VAL A 192 -50.77 -19.12 -55.65
CA VAL A 192 -49.90 -17.96 -55.37
C VAL A 192 -50.19 -16.82 -56.36
N VAL A 193 -50.36 -17.13 -57.65
CA VAL A 193 -50.72 -16.14 -58.67
C VAL A 193 -52.10 -15.52 -58.37
N LEU A 194 -53.07 -16.34 -57.96
CA LEU A 194 -54.41 -15.90 -57.62
C LEU A 194 -54.44 -15.07 -56.32
N HIS A 195 -53.69 -15.47 -55.29
CA HIS A 195 -53.54 -14.72 -54.05
C HIS A 195 -52.91 -13.35 -54.27
N ASN A 196 -51.96 -13.25 -55.20
CA ASN A 196 -51.29 -11.99 -55.56
C ASN A 196 -52.04 -11.18 -56.63
N SER A 197 -53.23 -11.63 -57.05
CA SER A 197 -54.06 -10.87 -57.99
C SER A 197 -54.63 -9.61 -57.32
N ALA A 198 -54.76 -8.54 -58.10
CA ALA A 198 -55.29 -7.26 -57.63
C ALA A 198 -56.67 -7.42 -56.97
N SER A 199 -57.53 -8.29 -57.51
CA SER A 199 -58.85 -8.55 -56.94
C SER A 199 -58.81 -9.14 -55.53
N VAL A 200 -57.88 -10.06 -55.25
CA VAL A 200 -57.78 -10.70 -53.93
C VAL A 200 -57.10 -9.77 -52.93
N THR A 201 -56.09 -8.99 -53.38
CA THR A 201 -55.47 -7.99 -52.51
C THR A 201 -56.46 -6.90 -52.10
N ASP A 202 -57.28 -6.42 -53.04
CA ASP A 202 -58.29 -5.39 -52.77
C ASP A 202 -59.37 -5.93 -51.83
N MET A 203 -59.82 -7.16 -52.03
CA MET A 203 -60.77 -7.82 -51.14
C MET A 203 -60.18 -8.06 -49.75
N SER A 204 -58.90 -8.44 -49.64
CA SER A 204 -58.23 -8.61 -48.35
C SER A 204 -58.09 -7.28 -47.59
N ALA A 205 -57.77 -6.19 -48.30
CA ALA A 205 -57.67 -4.85 -47.72
C ALA A 205 -59.04 -4.35 -47.24
N PHE A 206 -60.09 -4.60 -48.02
CA PHE A 206 -61.47 -4.30 -47.62
C PHE A 206 -61.88 -5.06 -46.35
N ILE A 207 -61.64 -6.37 -46.30
CA ILE A 207 -61.94 -7.20 -45.12
C ILE A 207 -61.14 -6.71 -43.92
N GLN A 208 -59.85 -6.42 -44.08
CA GLN A 208 -59.00 -5.92 -43.00
C GLN A 208 -59.50 -4.56 -42.48
N GLU A 209 -59.96 -3.66 -43.35
CA GLU A 209 -60.54 -2.39 -42.93
C GLU A 209 -61.88 -2.57 -42.21
N ALA A 210 -62.72 -3.51 -42.65
CA ALA A 210 -63.95 -3.87 -41.97
C ALA A 210 -63.68 -4.40 -40.55
N TYR A 211 -62.67 -5.27 -40.38
CA TYR A 211 -62.25 -5.76 -39.05
C TYR A 211 -61.70 -4.64 -38.17
N LYS A 212 -60.86 -3.74 -38.71
CA LYS A 212 -60.35 -2.57 -37.96
C LYS A 212 -61.48 -1.66 -37.46
N LYS A 213 -62.56 -1.53 -38.22
CA LYS A 213 -63.74 -0.75 -37.79
C LYS A 213 -64.58 -1.50 -36.75
N LEU A 214 -64.56 -2.83 -36.75
CA LEU A 214 -65.24 -3.66 -35.75
C LEU A 214 -64.51 -3.65 -34.40
N ASP A 215 -63.17 -3.70 -34.41
CA ASP A 215 -62.32 -3.67 -33.19
C ASP A 215 -62.23 -2.28 -32.53
N HIS A 216 -62.84 -1.25 -33.13
CA HIS A 216 -62.97 0.10 -32.58
C HIS A 216 -64.43 0.46 -32.19
N SER A 217 -65.35 -0.51 -32.24
CA SER A 217 -66.68 -0.43 -31.63
C SER A 217 -66.70 -1.15 -30.29
#